data_AF-B8ETS7-F1
#
_entry.id   AF-B8ETS7-F1
#
_cell.length_a   1.000
_cell.length_b   1.000
_cell.length_c   1.000
_cell.angle_alpha   90.00
_cell.angle_beta   90.00
_cell.angle_gamma   90.00
#
_symmetry.space_group_name_H-M   'P 1'
#
loop_
_entity.id
_entity.type
_entity.pdbx_description
1 polymer ?
#
loop_
_entity_poly.entity_id
_entity_poly.type
_entity_poly.pdbx_seq_one_letter_code
_entity_poly.pdbx_strand_id
1 'polypeptide(L)'
;MGVVLRLSQKGQLPECAETLAPFWGAESSSDRRQPLRNAPLHCLAGGNLAGRFHKWRAASGRSYIFSVFPVSAAHDFDDSDLGGLPAFESAVVLAMGFNAVGQRRRLGAFELCCSGGASADASETVAALIRLGAREWHVHLLAEGSKARRALLADLTD
;
A
#
# COMPACT_ATOMS: atom_id res chain seq x y z
N MET A 1 -47.93 -17.47 -44.16
CA MET A 1 -48.01 -16.49 -45.27
C MET A 1 -47.56 -15.13 -44.74
N GLY A 2 -46.77 -14.36 -45.51
CA GLY A 2 -46.45 -12.95 -45.21
C GLY A 2 -45.02 -12.68 -44.73
N VAL A 3 -44.00 -12.78 -45.60
CA VAL A 3 -43.27 -11.66 -46.25
C VAL A 3 -42.15 -11.05 -45.39
N VAL A 4 -40.92 -11.29 -45.84
CA VAL A 4 -39.70 -10.53 -45.53
C VAL A 4 -39.69 -9.26 -46.36
N LEU A 5 -39.48 -8.10 -45.73
CA LEU A 5 -39.07 -6.88 -46.43
C LEU A 5 -37.80 -6.33 -45.78
N ARG A 6 -36.69 -6.49 -46.50
CA ARG A 6 -35.49 -5.67 -46.34
C ARG A 6 -35.75 -4.33 -47.02
N LEU A 7 -35.53 -3.24 -46.29
CA LEU A 7 -35.26 -1.93 -46.89
C LEU A 7 -33.93 -1.44 -46.34
N SER A 8 -32.90 -1.58 -47.19
CA SER A 8 -31.68 -0.79 -47.11
C SER A 8 -32.00 0.65 -47.48
N GLN A 9 -31.61 1.61 -46.64
CA GLN A 9 -31.27 2.93 -47.14
C GLN A 9 -29.90 3.37 -46.62
N LYS A 10 -29.07 3.65 -47.61
CA LYS A 10 -27.68 4.11 -47.61
C LYS A 10 -27.66 5.56 -47.13
N GLY A 11 -26.72 5.91 -46.26
CA GLY A 11 -26.42 7.29 -45.93
C GLY A 11 -25.25 7.43 -44.98
N GLN A 12 -24.04 7.51 -45.57
CA GLN A 12 -22.88 8.25 -45.09
C GLN A 12 -22.37 8.01 -43.65
N LEU A 13 -21.24 7.30 -43.54
CA LEU A 13 -20.30 7.46 -42.41
C LEU A 13 -19.68 8.86 -42.48
N PRO A 14 -19.34 9.43 -41.31
CA PRO A 14 -17.93 9.72 -41.08
C PRO A 14 -17.40 8.87 -39.92
N GLU A 15 -16.14 8.45 -40.06
CA GLU A 15 -15.32 7.99 -38.94
C GLU A 15 -15.45 8.96 -37.76
N CYS A 16 -16.11 8.53 -36.70
CA CYS A 16 -15.84 9.02 -35.36
C CYS A 16 -15.25 7.84 -34.60
N ALA A 17 -13.92 7.80 -34.58
CA ALA A 17 -13.17 7.04 -33.63
C ALA A 17 -13.65 7.42 -32.22
N GLU A 18 -14.51 6.59 -31.63
CA GLU A 18 -14.74 6.60 -30.19
C GLU A 18 -13.43 6.16 -29.54
N THR A 19 -12.61 7.18 -29.28
CA THR A 19 -11.44 7.14 -28.44
C THR A 19 -11.91 6.67 -27.07
N LEU A 20 -11.71 5.38 -26.78
CA LEU A 20 -11.63 4.88 -25.42
C LEU A 20 -10.51 5.66 -24.74
N ALA A 21 -10.86 6.76 -24.09
CA ALA A 21 -9.96 7.42 -23.17
C ALA A 21 -9.63 6.41 -22.06
N PRO A 22 -8.35 6.01 -21.88
CA PRO A 22 -8.00 5.23 -20.71
C PRO A 22 -8.35 6.08 -19.48
N PHE A 23 -9.12 5.50 -18.55
CA PHE A 23 -9.47 6.05 -17.24
C PHE A 23 -8.25 6.33 -16.32
N TRP A 24 -7.04 6.24 -16.87
CA TRP A 24 -5.83 6.73 -16.25
C TRP A 24 -5.41 7.97 -17.02
N GLY A 25 -5.68 9.13 -16.41
CA GLY A 25 -5.24 10.43 -16.93
C GLY A 25 -3.78 10.35 -17.36
N ALA A 26 -3.54 10.81 -18.59
CA ALA A 26 -2.22 11.13 -19.06
C ALA A 26 -1.65 12.25 -18.18
N GLU A 27 -0.86 11.88 -17.18
CA GLU A 27 -0.05 12.85 -16.48
C GLU A 27 1.25 13.06 -17.25
N SER A 28 1.35 14.30 -17.74
CA SER A 28 2.51 14.94 -18.33
C SER A 28 3.85 14.38 -17.86
N SER A 29 4.62 13.92 -18.83
CA SER A 29 6.06 13.66 -18.74
C SER A 29 6.79 14.95 -18.42
N SER A 30 7.12 15.17 -17.14
CA SER A 30 8.26 15.96 -16.65
C SER A 30 8.09 16.23 -15.16
N ASP A 31 8.08 15.16 -14.38
CA ASP A 31 8.21 15.33 -12.96
C ASP A 31 9.15 14.23 -12.49
N ARG A 32 10.34 14.64 -12.06
CA ARG A 32 11.27 13.80 -11.29
C ARG A 32 10.62 13.59 -9.92
N ARG A 33 9.43 12.96 -9.93
CA ARG A 33 8.56 12.77 -8.78
C ARG A 33 9.33 11.93 -7.81
N GLN A 34 9.66 12.54 -6.67
CA GLN A 34 9.97 11.78 -5.48
C GLN A 34 8.96 10.63 -5.40
N PRO A 35 9.39 9.37 -5.22
CA PRO A 35 8.46 8.28 -5.10
C PRO A 35 7.47 8.65 -3.99
N LEU A 36 6.19 8.78 -4.34
CA LEU A 36 5.10 9.03 -3.40
C LEU A 36 5.02 7.80 -2.49
N ARG A 37 5.80 7.84 -1.41
CA ARG A 37 5.98 6.75 -0.45
C ARG A 37 4.92 6.76 0.66
N ASN A 38 3.84 7.52 0.53
CA ASN A 38 2.70 7.52 1.46
C ASN A 38 1.58 8.46 0.94
N ALA A 39 0.87 8.08 -0.13
CA ALA A 39 -0.21 8.90 -0.68
C ALA A 39 -1.59 8.42 -0.19
N PRO A 40 -2.46 9.32 0.32
CA PRO A 40 -3.83 8.96 0.67
C PRO A 40 -4.58 8.39 -0.55
N LEU A 41 -5.46 7.41 -0.30
CA LEU A 41 -6.33 6.89 -1.36
C LEU A 41 -7.48 7.87 -1.61
N HIS A 42 -7.46 8.53 -2.77
CA HIS A 42 -8.48 9.53 -3.13
C HIS A 42 -9.91 8.94 -3.12
N CYS A 43 -10.08 7.67 -3.45
CA CYS A 43 -11.38 6.99 -3.41
C CYS A 43 -11.96 6.83 -1.98
N LEU A 44 -11.13 7.01 -0.94
CA LEU A 44 -11.54 6.97 0.46
C LEU A 44 -11.66 8.36 1.08
N ALA A 45 -11.44 9.43 0.32
CA ALA A 45 -11.47 10.80 0.81
C ALA A 45 -12.84 11.12 1.45
N GLY A 46 -12.83 11.82 2.59
CA GLY A 46 -14.03 12.19 3.34
C GLY A 46 -14.64 11.06 4.20
N GLY A 47 -14.13 9.83 4.10
CA GLY A 47 -14.56 8.70 4.93
C GLY A 47 -13.67 8.47 6.16
N ASN A 48 -14.14 7.63 7.09
CA ASN A 48 -13.38 7.21 8.29
C ASN A 48 -12.12 6.38 7.96
N LEU A 49 -12.02 5.85 6.73
CA LEU A 49 -10.90 5.05 6.25
C LEU A 49 -9.77 5.90 5.64
N ALA A 50 -10.02 7.18 5.33
CA ALA A 50 -9.08 8.05 4.62
C ALA A 50 -7.71 8.17 5.30
N GLY A 51 -7.70 8.19 6.64
CA GLY A 51 -6.46 8.29 7.43
C GLY A 51 -5.72 6.96 7.59
N ARG A 52 -6.40 5.83 7.35
CA ARG A 52 -5.87 4.49 7.63
C ARG A 52 -5.19 3.87 6.43
N PHE A 53 -5.75 4.01 5.23
CA PHE A 53 -5.23 3.34 4.03
C PHE A 53 -4.51 4.30 3.10
N HIS A 54 -3.31 3.89 2.70
CA HIS A 54 -2.43 4.69 1.86
C HIS A 54 -1.85 3.83 0.75
N LYS A 55 -1.32 4.51 -0.27
CA LYS A 55 -0.65 3.93 -1.43
C LYS A 55 0.85 4.21 -1.34
N TRP A 56 1.63 3.15 -1.52
CA TRP A 56 3.08 3.21 -1.69
C TRP A 56 3.44 2.92 -3.14
N ARG A 57 4.22 3.77 -3.78
CA ARG A 57 4.80 3.48 -5.10
C ARG A 57 6.26 3.05 -4.94
N ALA A 58 6.54 1.78 -5.26
CA ALA A 58 7.87 1.18 -5.16
C ALA A 58 8.77 1.58 -6.34
N ALA A 59 10.06 1.26 -6.23
CA ALA A 59 11.05 1.56 -7.27
C ALA A 59 10.74 0.81 -8.59
N SER A 60 10.16 -0.40 -8.51
CA SER A 60 9.67 -1.13 -9.69
C SER A 60 8.51 -0.44 -10.43
N GLY A 61 7.95 0.64 -9.88
CA GLY A 61 6.76 1.31 -10.39
C GLY A 61 5.44 0.65 -9.93
N ARG A 62 5.50 -0.50 -9.25
CA ARG A 62 4.32 -1.14 -8.66
C ARG A 62 3.77 -0.30 -7.51
N SER A 63 2.46 -0.40 -7.33
CA SER A 63 1.76 0.30 -6.26
C SER A 63 1.19 -0.71 -5.27
N TYR A 64 1.43 -0.47 -3.98
CA TYR A 64 0.96 -1.30 -2.89
C TYR A 64 0.06 -0.48 -1.96
N ILE A 65 -1.02 -1.10 -1.49
CA ILE A 65 -1.87 -0.52 -0.46
C ILE A 65 -1.34 -0.98 0.90
N PHE A 66 -1.37 -0.08 1.87
CA PHE A 66 -1.00 -0.39 3.25
C PHE A 66 -1.88 0.36 4.24
N SER A 67 -1.88 -0.14 5.47
CA SER A 67 -2.51 0.50 6.62
C SER A 67 -1.45 1.16 7.50
N VAL A 68 -1.77 2.32 8.09
CA VAL A 68 -0.90 3.00 9.05
C VAL A 68 -1.41 2.78 10.47
N PHE A 69 -0.55 2.28 11.35
CA PHE A 69 -0.82 2.14 12.78
C PHE A 69 0.19 2.97 13.59
N PRO A 70 -0.26 3.76 14.58
CA PRO A 70 0.67 4.47 15.46
C PRO A 70 1.43 3.47 16.35
N VAL A 71 2.69 3.76 16.64
CA VAL A 71 3.44 3.04 17.68
C VAL A 71 2.89 3.46 19.04
N SER A 72 2.42 2.50 19.82
CA SER A 72 2.06 2.74 21.23
C SER A 72 3.33 2.70 22.08
N ALA A 73 3.57 3.74 22.86
CA ALA A 73 4.64 3.79 23.85
C ALA A 73 4.16 3.41 25.26
N ALA A 74 2.94 2.88 25.39
CA ALA A 74 2.39 2.49 26.68
C ALA A 74 3.34 1.50 27.36
N HIS A 75 3.77 1.84 28.58
CA HIS A 75 4.81 1.13 29.33
C HIS A 75 4.32 -0.21 29.93
N ASP A 76 3.07 -0.57 29.70
CA ASP A 76 2.46 -1.82 30.14
C ASP A 76 2.57 -2.85 29.00
N PHE A 77 3.82 -3.21 28.67
CA PHE A 77 4.09 -4.32 27.76
C PHE A 77 3.65 -5.61 28.45
N ASP A 78 2.46 -6.09 28.14
CA ASP A 78 2.20 -7.53 28.19
C ASP A 78 3.05 -8.18 27.07
N ASP A 79 3.48 -9.43 27.25
CA ASP A 79 4.40 -10.12 26.30
C ASP A 79 3.83 -10.23 24.86
N SER A 80 2.55 -9.87 24.67
CA SER A 80 1.89 -9.80 23.36
C SER A 80 1.85 -8.41 22.72
N ASP A 81 2.27 -7.32 23.39
CA ASP A 81 2.19 -5.97 22.81
C ASP A 81 3.40 -5.69 21.90
N LEU A 82 3.19 -5.80 20.59
CA LEU A 82 4.14 -5.42 19.56
C LEU A 82 4.19 -3.90 19.34
N GLY A 83 4.15 -3.12 20.43
CA GLY A 83 4.18 -1.65 20.43
C GLY A 83 3.05 -1.04 19.59
N GLY A 84 1.83 -1.55 19.72
CA GLY A 84 0.67 -1.12 18.94
C GLY A 84 0.58 -1.68 17.52
N LEU A 85 1.47 -2.59 17.11
CA LEU A 85 1.31 -3.37 15.87
C LEU A 85 0.24 -4.46 16.11
N PRO A 86 -0.86 -4.50 15.33
CA PRO A 86 -1.88 -5.54 15.50
C PRO A 86 -1.33 -6.94 15.18
N ALA A 87 -1.85 -7.94 15.89
CA ALA A 87 -1.52 -9.35 15.66
C ALA A 87 -2.14 -9.85 14.34
N PHE A 88 -1.39 -9.72 13.25
CA PHE A 88 -1.72 -10.34 11.96
C PHE A 88 -1.00 -11.68 11.81
N GLU A 89 -1.66 -12.66 11.21
CA GLU A 89 -1.06 -13.97 10.93
C GLU A 89 0.16 -13.84 10.01
N SER A 90 0.03 -13.01 8.97
CA SER A 90 1.17 -12.63 8.15
C SER A 90 1.02 -11.23 7.57
N ALA A 91 2.14 -10.51 7.49
CA ALA A 91 2.20 -9.17 6.92
C ALA A 91 3.63 -8.82 6.49
N VAL A 92 3.77 -7.79 5.67
CA VAL A 92 5.03 -7.05 5.55
C VAL A 92 4.87 -5.71 6.26
N VAL A 93 5.81 -5.41 7.15
CA VAL A 93 5.76 -4.23 8.03
C VAL A 93 6.95 -3.34 7.74
N LEU A 94 6.69 -2.06 7.49
CA LEU A 94 7.71 -1.02 7.49
C LEU A 94 7.59 -0.19 8.77
N ALA A 95 8.72 0.00 9.44
CA ALA A 95 8.82 0.89 10.59
C ALA A 95 9.22 2.28 10.11
N MET A 96 8.42 3.28 10.46
CA MET A 96 8.63 4.65 10.04
C MET A 96 8.86 5.54 11.25
N GLY A 97 9.92 6.34 11.18
CA GLY A 97 10.17 7.46 12.07
C GLY A 97 10.01 8.78 11.32
N PHE A 98 10.42 9.86 11.97
CA PHE A 98 10.45 11.20 11.38
C PHE A 98 11.84 11.79 11.54
N ASN A 99 12.32 12.52 10.53
CA ASN A 99 13.56 13.29 10.64
C ASN A 99 13.32 14.60 11.43
N ALA A 100 14.39 15.36 11.68
CA ALA A 100 14.32 16.63 12.43
C ALA A 100 13.37 17.67 11.79
N VAL A 101 13.08 17.55 10.49
CA VAL A 101 12.20 18.44 9.73
C VAL A 101 10.75 17.92 9.69
N GLY A 102 10.43 16.84 10.40
CA GLY A 102 9.10 16.25 10.45
C GLY A 102 8.72 15.41 9.23
N GLN A 103 9.68 15.07 8.35
CA GLN A 103 9.41 14.19 7.21
C GLN A 103 9.57 12.72 7.61
N ARG A 104 8.68 11.87 7.09
CA ARG A 104 8.73 10.42 7.30
C ARG A 104 10.01 9.82 6.76
N ARG A 105 10.62 8.92 7.54
CA ARG A 105 11.82 8.16 7.19
C ARG A 105 11.62 6.70 7.56
N ARG A 106 11.94 5.79 6.65
CA ARG A 106 11.99 4.34 6.94
C ARG A 106 13.17 4.05 7.89
N LEU A 107 12.88 3.37 9.00
CA LEU A 107 13.86 2.92 9.97
C LEU A 107 14.19 1.43 9.81
N GLY A 108 13.22 0.64 9.38
CA GLY A 108 13.39 -0.79 9.12
C GLY A 108 12.20 -1.39 8.40
N ALA A 109 12.34 -2.64 8.01
CA ALA A 109 11.33 -3.40 7.32
C ALA A 109 11.50 -4.89 7.65
N PHE A 110 10.40 -5.60 7.88
CA PHE A 110 10.43 -7.02 8.24
C PHE A 110 9.15 -7.74 7.80
N GLU A 111 9.22 -9.07 7.76
CA GLU A 111 8.05 -9.93 7.56
C GLU A 111 7.50 -10.33 8.93
N LEU A 112 6.21 -10.09 9.15
CA LEU A 112 5.48 -10.69 10.26
C LEU A 112 4.93 -12.04 9.77
N CYS A 113 5.27 -13.12 10.48
CA CYS A 113 4.75 -14.44 10.21
C CYS A 113 4.56 -15.18 11.53
N CYS A 114 3.32 -15.27 12.00
CA CYS A 114 2.96 -15.98 13.21
C CYS A 114 2.56 -17.41 12.87
N SER A 115 3.55 -18.26 12.56
CA SER A 115 3.29 -19.71 12.51
C SER A 115 3.25 -20.26 13.93
N GLY A 116 2.06 -20.31 14.55
CA GLY A 116 1.86 -20.98 15.84
C GLY A 116 2.27 -20.20 17.10
N GLY A 117 2.50 -18.89 16.99
CA GLY A 117 2.87 -17.99 18.10
C GLY A 117 3.60 -16.76 17.57
N ALA A 118 3.76 -15.72 18.39
CA ALA A 118 4.67 -14.62 18.07
C ALA A 118 6.07 -15.19 17.89
N SER A 119 6.64 -15.08 16.69
CA SER A 119 8.04 -15.41 16.48
C SER A 119 8.87 -14.49 17.38
N ALA A 120 9.70 -15.04 18.28
CA ALA A 120 10.58 -14.26 19.15
C ALA A 120 11.44 -13.24 18.36
N ASP A 121 11.75 -13.56 17.10
CA ASP A 121 12.49 -12.74 16.15
C ASP A 121 11.75 -11.44 15.78
N ALA A 122 10.41 -11.49 15.69
CA ALA A 122 9.59 -10.31 15.42
C ALA A 122 9.54 -9.37 16.63
N SER A 123 9.44 -9.92 17.85
CA SER A 123 9.39 -9.12 19.08
C SER A 123 10.71 -8.36 19.33
N GLU A 124 11.86 -9.01 19.12
CA GLU A 124 13.16 -8.35 19.25
C GLU A 124 13.35 -7.25 18.18
N THR A 125 12.99 -7.55 16.93
CA THR A 125 13.03 -6.58 15.82
C THR A 125 12.14 -5.37 16.12
N VAL A 126 10.91 -5.59 16.57
CA VAL A 126 9.97 -4.53 16.95
C VAL A 126 10.54 -3.68 18.08
N ALA A 127 11.05 -4.31 19.15
CA ALA A 127 11.66 -3.59 20.26
C ALA A 127 12.88 -2.75 19.82
N ALA A 128 13.73 -3.28 18.94
CA ALA A 128 14.87 -2.55 18.38
C ALA A 128 14.41 -1.33 17.57
N LEU A 129 13.36 -1.48 16.74
CA LEU A 129 12.84 -0.39 15.91
C LEU A 129 12.12 0.69 16.74
N ILE A 130 11.43 0.31 17.81
CA ILE A 130 10.86 1.26 18.77
C ILE A 130 11.99 2.07 19.43
N ARG A 131 13.06 1.41 19.91
CA ARG A 131 14.23 2.08 20.48
C ARG A 131 14.94 3.00 19.47
N LEU A 132 14.92 2.65 18.18
CA LEU A 132 15.44 3.48 17.09
C LEU A 132 14.56 4.70 16.79
N GLY A 133 13.38 4.80 17.40
CA GLY A 133 12.46 5.94 17.26
C GLY A 133 11.34 5.74 16.24
N ALA A 134 10.90 4.49 16.02
CA ALA A 134 9.70 4.23 15.24
C ALA A 134 8.48 4.95 15.86
N ARG A 135 7.63 5.49 14.98
CA ARG A 135 6.42 6.24 15.33
C ARG A 135 5.18 5.73 14.60
N GLU A 136 5.36 5.14 13.42
CA GLU A 136 4.29 4.51 12.65
C GLU A 136 4.73 3.13 12.13
N TRP A 137 3.79 2.18 12.12
CA TRP A 137 3.87 0.92 11.40
C TRP A 137 3.08 1.03 10.09
N HIS A 138 3.72 0.78 8.96
CA HIS A 138 3.06 0.68 7.66
C HIS A 138 2.92 -0.80 7.31
N VAL A 139 1.69 -1.30 7.32
CA VAL A 139 1.40 -2.74 7.25
C VAL A 139 0.76 -3.09 5.90
N HIS A 140 1.41 -4.00 5.19
CA HIS A 140 0.96 -4.55 3.92
C HIS A 140 0.45 -5.99 4.11
N LEU A 141 -0.84 -6.20 3.84
CA LEU A 141 -1.53 -7.49 4.07
C LEU A 141 -1.82 -8.28 2.79
N LEU A 142 -1.59 -7.70 1.61
CA LEU A 142 -2.07 -8.27 0.33
C LEU A 142 -1.10 -9.26 -0.34
N ALA A 143 0.02 -9.61 0.31
CA ALA A 143 0.99 -10.54 -0.25
C ALA A 143 0.78 -11.96 0.31
N GLU A 144 0.24 -12.84 -0.53
CA GLU A 144 -0.04 -14.22 -0.16
C GLU A 144 1.21 -15.10 -0.21
N GLY A 145 1.55 -15.69 0.94
CA GLY A 145 2.67 -16.61 1.09
C GLY A 145 4.05 -15.95 1.14
N SER A 146 5.02 -16.69 1.67
CA SER A 146 6.37 -16.17 1.97
C SER A 146 7.16 -15.71 0.73
N LYS A 147 6.88 -16.29 -0.45
CA LYS A 147 7.53 -15.85 -1.70
C LYS A 147 7.05 -14.45 -2.12
N ALA A 148 5.74 -14.20 -2.06
CA ALA A 148 5.18 -12.91 -2.42
C ALA A 148 5.58 -11.83 -1.41
N ARG A 149 5.58 -12.16 -0.11
CA ARG A 149 6.01 -11.22 0.96
C ARG A 149 7.47 -10.81 0.84
N ARG A 150 8.38 -11.76 0.58
CA ARG A 150 9.79 -11.42 0.32
C ARG A 150 9.99 -10.57 -0.94
N ALA A 151 9.25 -10.86 -2.01
CA ALA A 151 9.32 -10.07 -3.24
C ALA A 151 8.78 -8.64 -3.02
N LEU A 152 7.69 -8.49 -2.27
CA LEU A 152 7.12 -7.21 -1.89
C LEU A 152 8.09 -6.44 -0.97
N LEU A 153 8.65 -7.11 0.04
CA LEU A 153 9.62 -6.52 0.96
C LEU A 153 10.84 -5.99 0.20
N ALA A 154 11.43 -6.80 -0.69
CA ALA A 154 12.57 -6.38 -1.52
C ALA A 154 12.26 -5.11 -2.33
N ASP A 155 11.13 -5.10 -3.03
CA ASP A 155 10.69 -3.97 -3.86
C ASP A 155 10.38 -2.70 -3.05
N LEU A 156 9.88 -2.85 -1.82
CA LEU A 156 9.67 -1.72 -0.91
C LEU A 156 10.98 -1.22 -0.27
N THR A 157 12.01 -2.07 -0.21
CA THR A 157 13.28 -1.75 0.41
C THR A 157 14.33 -1.14 -0.52
N ASP A 158 14.26 -1.42 -1.81
CA ASP A 158 15.08 -0.78 -2.86
C ASP A 158 14.91 0.76 -2.91
#